data_AF-W5CV86-F1
#
_entry.id   AF-W5CV86-F1
#
_cell.length_a   1.000
_cell.length_b   1.000
_cell.length_c   1.000
_cell.angle_alpha   90.00
_cell.angle_beta   90.00
_cell.angle_gamma   90.00
#
_symmetry.space_group_name_H-M   'P 1'
#
loop_
_entity.id
_entity.type
_entity.pdbx_description
1 polymer ?
#
loop_
_entity_poly.entity_id
_entity_poly.type
_entity_poly.pdbx_seq_one_letter_code
_entity_poly.pdbx_strand_id
1 'polypeptide(L)'
;MAGTAVAAVLSKFGQLAVSEAQFLAQVGDDMMLLRDRLEWLQAFIRDADRKRRTGADGLTRVWLRQTRDAAFEAEDALDEFFHQVLPLLV
;
A
#
# COMPACT_ATOMS: atom_id res chain seq x y z
N MET A 1 32.39 -3.29 34.02
CA MET A 1 31.93 -4.29 33.03
C MET A 1 30.42 -4.25 32.79
N ALA A 2 29.56 -4.07 33.81
CA ALA A 2 28.12 -3.93 33.59
C ALA A 2 27.72 -2.66 32.82
N GLY A 3 28.34 -1.50 33.11
CA GLY A 3 28.04 -0.24 32.42
C GLY A 3 28.34 -0.25 30.90
N THR A 4 29.40 -0.96 30.49
CA THR A 4 29.74 -1.12 29.06
C THR A 4 28.77 -2.06 28.35
N ALA A 5 28.25 -3.08 29.03
CA ALA A 5 27.22 -3.95 28.48
C ALA A 5 25.88 -3.22 28.29
N VAL A 6 25.45 -2.42 29.28
CA VAL A 6 24.23 -1.59 29.17
C VAL A 6 24.35 -0.58 28.04
N ALA A 7 25.48 0.12 27.92
CA ALA A 7 25.72 1.06 26.82
C ALA A 7 25.64 0.39 25.44
N ALA A 8 26.18 -0.83 25.30
CA ALA A 8 26.09 -1.59 24.05
C ALA A 8 24.64 -1.98 23.70
N VAL A 9 23.83 -2.37 24.69
CA VAL A 9 22.41 -2.69 24.48
C VAL A 9 21.62 -1.43 24.10
N LEU A 10 21.85 -0.30 24.78
CA LEU A 10 21.21 0.98 24.44
C LEU A 10 21.55 1.45 23.02
N SER A 11 22.79 1.27 22.59
CA SER A 11 23.19 1.58 21.21
C SER A 11 22.46 0.71 20.20
N LYS A 12 22.33 -0.60 20.46
CA LYS A 12 21.59 -1.51 19.56
C LYS A 12 20.10 -1.18 19.52
N PHE A 13 19.52 -0.88 20.68
CA PHE A 13 18.13 -0.45 20.77
C PHE A 13 17.88 0.82 19.94
N GLY A 14 18.74 1.83 20.06
CA GLY A 14 18.63 3.05 19.26
C GLY A 14 18.72 2.79 17.74
N GLN A 15 19.61 1.89 17.31
CA GLN A 15 19.70 1.49 15.91
C GLN A 15 18.43 0.79 15.42
N LEU A 16 17.88 -0.13 16.23
CA LEU A 16 16.63 -0.82 15.90
C LEU A 16 15.47 0.18 15.78
N ALA A 17 15.32 1.09 16.74
CA ALA A 17 14.27 2.12 16.74
C ALA A 17 14.34 3.03 15.49
N VAL A 18 15.55 3.43 15.07
CA VAL A 18 15.73 4.21 13.84
C VAL A 18 15.35 3.40 12.60
N SER A 19 15.75 2.12 12.55
CA SER A 19 15.42 1.23 11.44
C SER A 19 13.91 1.01 11.32
N GLU A 20 13.22 0.79 12.44
CA GLU A 20 11.77 0.63 12.47
C GLU A 20 11.05 1.92 12.07
N ALA A 21 11.51 3.08 12.54
CA ALA A 21 10.95 4.37 12.16
C ALA A 21 11.08 4.64 10.65
N GLN A 22 12.24 4.31 10.05
CA GLN A 22 12.46 4.43 8.61
C GLN A 22 11.57 3.48 7.81
N PHE A 23 11.44 2.23 8.26
CA PHE A 23 10.56 1.24 7.65
C PHE A 23 9.10 1.71 7.66
N LEU A 24 8.59 2.17 8.82
CA LEU A 24 7.23 2.68 8.94
C LEU A 24 6.99 3.94 8.11
N ALA A 25 7.98 4.82 7.98
CA ALA A 25 7.89 5.99 7.11
C ALA A 25 7.72 5.57 5.64
N GLN A 26 8.54 4.61 5.17
CA GLN A 26 8.44 4.09 3.81
C GLN A 26 7.08 3.40 3.56
N VAL A 27 6.60 2.59 4.51
CA VAL A 27 5.26 2.00 4.44
C VAL A 27 4.18 3.09 4.33
N GLY A 28 4.32 4.17 5.09
CA GLY A 28 3.43 5.34 4.98
C GLY A 28 3.42 5.96 3.58
N ASP A 29 4.59 6.15 2.97
CA ASP A 29 4.72 6.67 1.60
C ASP A 29 4.08 5.72 0.56
N ASP A 30 4.32 4.42 0.69
CA ASP A 30 3.74 3.40 -0.19
C ASP A 30 2.20 3.35 -0.07
N MET A 31 1.67 3.50 1.14
CA MET A 31 0.22 3.59 1.39
C MET A 31 -0.40 4.83 0.76
N MET A 32 0.27 5.98 0.82
CA MET A 32 -0.19 7.19 0.13
C MET A 32 -0.20 7.00 -1.40
N LEU A 33 0.85 6.41 -1.96
CA LEU A 33 0.93 6.14 -3.39
C LEU A 33 -0.18 5.18 -3.84
N LEU A 34 -0.47 4.14 -3.05
CA LEU A 34 -1.55 3.20 -3.33
C LEU A 34 -2.92 3.92 -3.32
N ARG A 35 -3.19 4.75 -2.30
CA ARG A 35 -4.41 5.56 -2.25
C ARG A 35 -4.57 6.40 -3.51
N ASP A 36 -3.54 7.16 -3.88
CA ASP A 36 -3.60 8.05 -5.04
C ASP A 36 -3.86 7.26 -6.34
N ARG A 37 -3.27 6.06 -6.49
CA ARG A 37 -3.56 5.16 -7.62
C ARG A 37 -5.00 4.66 -7.61
N LEU A 38 -5.54 4.27 -6.47
CA LEU A 38 -6.92 3.82 -6.33
C LEU A 38 -7.92 4.94 -6.68
N GLU A 39 -7.63 6.17 -6.28
CA GLU A 39 -8.42 7.34 -6.67
C GLU A 39 -8.44 7.53 -8.20
N TRP A 40 -7.29 7.36 -8.86
CA TRP A 40 -7.21 7.37 -10.33
C TRP A 40 -8.04 6.26 -10.96
N LEU A 41 -7.89 5.01 -10.51
CA LEU A 41 -8.67 3.88 -11.02
C LEU A 41 -10.18 4.12 -10.84
N GLN A 42 -10.60 4.68 -9.70
CA GLN A 42 -12.00 5.04 -9.47
C GLN A 42 -12.49 6.13 -10.44
N ALA A 43 -11.68 7.15 -10.71
CA ALA A 43 -12.02 8.19 -11.68
C ALA A 43 -12.19 7.60 -13.10
N PHE A 44 -11.32 6.68 -13.49
CA PHE A 44 -11.41 5.99 -14.79
C PHE A 44 -12.67 5.12 -14.91
N ILE A 45 -13.02 4.35 -13.87
CA ILE A 45 -14.26 3.57 -13.85
C ILE A 45 -15.46 4.49 -14.07
N ARG A 46 -15.52 5.61 -13.35
CA ARG A 46 -16.62 6.59 -13.47
C ARG A 46 -16.72 7.20 -14.87
N ASP A 47 -15.60 7.44 -15.55
CA ASP A 47 -15.59 7.93 -16.92
C ASP A 47 -16.04 6.85 -17.92
N ALA A 48 -15.54 5.63 -17.76
CA ALA A 48 -15.92 4.48 -18.58
C ALA A 48 -17.42 4.15 -18.46
N ASP A 49 -17.99 4.24 -17.25
CA ASP A 49 -19.41 4.05 -17.01
C ASP A 49 -20.27 5.13 -17.69
N ARG A 50 -19.78 6.37 -17.79
CA ARG A 50 -20.46 7.43 -18.57
C ARG A 50 -20.45 7.10 -20.06
N LYS A 51 -19.29 6.72 -20.61
CA LYS A 51 -19.12 6.33 -22.02
C LYS A 51 -19.94 5.09 -22.40
N ARG A 52 -20.16 4.17 -21.46
CA ARG A 52 -20.97 2.97 -21.68
C ARG A 52 -22.43 3.28 -22.02
N ARG A 53 -22.98 4.39 -21.51
CA ARG A 53 -24.36 4.84 -21.78
C ARG A 53 -24.56 5.31 -23.23
N THR A 54 -23.48 5.70 -23.92
CA THR A 54 -23.50 6.15 -25.32
C THR A 54 -23.02 5.06 -26.29
N GLY A 55 -22.75 3.85 -25.80
CA GLY A 55 -22.16 2.73 -26.55
C GLY A 55 -20.66 2.60 -26.28
N ALA A 56 -20.28 1.68 -25.39
CA ALA A 56 -18.86 1.40 -25.10
C ALA A 56 -18.18 0.68 -26.27
N ASP A 57 -17.03 1.19 -26.70
CA ASP A 57 -16.15 0.54 -27.66
C ASP A 57 -15.37 -0.63 -27.02
N GLY A 58 -14.66 -1.39 -27.85
CA GLY A 58 -13.85 -2.53 -27.39
C GLY A 58 -12.74 -2.12 -26.43
N LEU A 59 -12.15 -0.94 -26.63
CA LEU A 59 -11.07 -0.39 -25.80
C LEU A 59 -11.57 -0.12 -24.37
N THR A 60 -12.72 0.55 -24.25
CA THR A 60 -13.37 0.86 -22.96
C THR A 60 -13.63 -0.42 -22.16
N ARG A 61 -14.06 -1.51 -22.81
CA ARG A 61 -14.29 -2.80 -22.14
C ARG A 61 -13.00 -3.43 -21.59
N VAL A 62 -11.93 -3.45 -22.38
CA VAL A 62 -10.64 -4.01 -21.95
C VAL A 62 -10.07 -3.22 -20.79
N TRP A 63 -10.11 -1.90 -20.88
CA TRP A 63 -9.62 -1.01 -19.82
C TRP A 63 -10.42 -1.15 -18.52
N LEU A 64 -11.75 -1.22 -18.60
CA LEU A 64 -12.60 -1.48 -17.42
C LEU A 64 -12.23 -2.79 -16.72
N ARG A 65 -11.96 -3.84 -17.49
CA ARG A 65 -11.53 -5.13 -16.93
C ARG A 65 -10.20 -4.98 -16.19
N GLN A 66 -9.16 -4.47 -16.87
CA GLN A 66 -7.84 -4.29 -16.27
C GLN A 66 -7.86 -3.37 -15.03
N THR A 67 -8.71 -2.34 -15.04
CA THR A 67 -8.87 -1.42 -13.91
C THR A 67 -9.50 -2.13 -12.70
N ARG A 68 -10.46 -3.03 -12.92
CA ARG A 68 -11.03 -3.86 -11.85
C ARG A 68 -10.03 -4.88 -11.34
N ASP A 69 -9.32 -5.55 -12.24
CA ASP A 69 -8.29 -6.53 -11.87
C ASP A 69 -7.23 -5.86 -10.96
N ALA A 70 -6.72 -4.68 -11.34
CA ALA A 70 -5.78 -3.92 -10.53
C ALA A 70 -6.35 -3.46 -9.17
N ALA A 71 -7.65 -3.16 -9.09
CA ALA A 71 -8.29 -2.81 -7.83
C ALA A 71 -8.40 -4.03 -6.89
N PHE A 72 -8.70 -5.22 -7.43
CA PHE A 72 -8.71 -6.46 -6.65
C PHE A 72 -7.31 -6.87 -6.19
N GLU A 73 -6.30 -6.76 -7.05
CA GLU A 73 -4.90 -7.00 -6.63
C GLU A 73 -4.46 -6.07 -5.49
N ALA A 74 -4.90 -4.80 -5.51
CA ALA A 74 -4.65 -3.87 -4.43
C ALA A 74 -5.39 -4.24 -3.12
N GLU A 75 -6.62 -4.72 -3.22
CA GLU A 75 -7.40 -5.23 -2.08
C GLU A 75 -6.72 -6.45 -1.46
N ASP A 76 -6.33 -7.44 -2.28
CA ASP A 76 -5.62 -8.64 -1.84
C ASP A 76 -4.29 -8.29 -1.11
N ALA A 77 -3.53 -7.34 -1.65
CA ALA A 77 -2.28 -6.88 -1.04
C ALA A 77 -2.51 -6.17 0.32
N LEU A 78 -3.59 -5.39 0.44
CA LEU A 78 -3.97 -4.77 1.70
C LEU A 78 -4.40 -5.82 2.72
N ASP A 79 -5.22 -6.79 2.32
CA ASP A 79 -5.65 -7.87 3.18
C ASP A 79 -4.46 -8.70 3.68
N GLU A 80 -3.51 -9.03 2.81
CA GLU A 80 -2.27 -9.71 3.20
C GLU A 80 -1.48 -8.89 4.23
N PHE A 81 -1.33 -7.58 4.01
CA PHE A 81 -0.67 -6.68 4.95
C PHE A 81 -1.38 -6.67 6.32
N PHE A 82 -2.71 -6.57 6.33
CA PHE A 82 -3.50 -6.57 7.57
C PHE A 82 -3.42 -7.89 8.35
N HIS A 83 -3.38 -9.03 7.65
CA HIS A 83 -3.43 -10.34 8.29
C HIS A 83 -2.04 -10.90 8.66
N GLN A 84 -1.00 -10.56 7.90
CA GLN A 84 0.33 -11.13 8.08
C GLN A 84 1.34 -10.15 8.66
N VAL A 85 1.24 -8.85 8.34
CA VAL A 85 2.26 -7.85 8.68
C VAL A 85 1.85 -7.03 9.90
N LEU A 86 0.62 -6.52 9.92
CA LEU A 86 0.13 -5.67 11.02
C LEU A 86 0.19 -6.36 12.41
N PRO A 87 -0.14 -7.66 12.57
CA PRO A 87 -0.07 -8.35 13.86
C PRO A 87 1.35 -8.61 14.37
N LEU A 88 2.38 -8.38 13.54
CA LEU A 88 3.79 -8.46 13.93
C LEU A 88 4.33 -7.11 14.42
N LEU A 89 3.59 -6.01 14.18
CA LEU A 89 3.98 -4.64 14.51
C LEU A 89 3.27 -4.09 15.77
N VAL A 90 2.28 -4.82 16.31
CA VAL A 90 1.46 -4.44 17.48
C VAL A 90 1.56 -5.53 18.54
#